data_AF-A0A3D0DIY4-F1
#
_entry.id   AF-A0A3D0DIY4-F1
#
_cell.length_a   1.000
_cell.length_b   1.000
_cell.length_c   1.000
_cell.angle_alpha   90.00
_cell.angle_beta   90.00
_cell.angle_gamma   90.00
#
_symmetry.space_group_name_H-M   'P 1'
#
loop_
_entity.id
_entity.type
_entity.pdbx_description
1 polymer ?
#
loop_
_entity_poly.entity_id
_entity_poly.type
_entity_poly.pdbx_seq_one_letter_code
_entity_poly.pdbx_strand_id
1 'polypeptide(L)'
;IYFFVLSPVIATMFALLAFFIASAAYRAFRARTVLATLLLASAVIVMLGRIPIGDMITGWLPEGLRFSDIARLILDYPNTAAKRAIYIGVGLGVAATSLKMILGIERTWLGGGQ
;
A
#
# COMPACT_ATOMS: atom_id res chain seq x y z
N ILE A 1 -31.10 -7.54 -27.26
CA ILE A 1 -31.73 -6.33 -26.69
C ILE A 1 -31.19 -6.01 -25.30
N TYR A 2 -31.26 -6.95 -24.33
CA TYR A 2 -30.70 -6.76 -22.96
C TYR A 2 -29.26 -6.22 -22.92
N PHE A 3 -28.33 -6.78 -23.70
CA PHE A 3 -26.93 -6.31 -23.75
C PHE A 3 -26.77 -4.85 -24.22
N PHE A 4 -27.65 -4.36 -25.09
CA PHE A 4 -27.60 -2.98 -25.61
C PHE A 4 -28.06 -1.95 -24.57
N VAL A 5 -28.93 -2.35 -23.63
CA VAL A 5 -29.38 -1.49 -22.52
C VAL A 5 -28.45 -1.60 -21.31
N LEU A 6 -27.89 -2.77 -21.05
CA LEU A 6 -26.97 -3.00 -19.93
C LEU A 6 -25.58 -2.36 -20.15
N SER A 7 -25.07 -2.40 -21.39
CA SER A 7 -23.75 -1.84 -21.73
C SER A 7 -23.59 -0.36 -21.36
N PRO A 8 -24.52 0.56 -21.67
CA PRO A 8 -24.39 1.96 -21.28
C PRO A 8 -24.51 2.17 -19.77
N VAL A 9 -25.33 1.39 -19.05
CA VAL A 9 -25.46 1.49 -17.58
C VAL A 9 -24.16 1.08 -16.89
N ILE A 10 -23.53 -0.01 -17.33
CA ILE A 10 -22.24 -0.44 -16.79
C ILE A 10 -21.14 0.58 -17.14
N ALA A 11 -21.18 1.14 -18.35
CA ALA A 11 -20.22 2.17 -18.78
C ALA A 11 -20.32 3.44 -17.94
N THR A 12 -21.52 3.93 -17.61
CA THR A 12 -21.68 5.10 -16.73
C THR A 12 -21.21 4.82 -15.31
N MET A 13 -21.45 3.61 -14.78
CA MET A 13 -20.91 3.20 -13.48
C MET A 13 -19.37 3.21 -13.47
N PHE A 14 -18.72 2.64 -14.50
CA PHE A 14 -17.26 2.67 -14.60
C PHE A 14 -16.71 4.09 -14.80
N ALA A 15 -17.38 4.94 -15.58
CA ALA A 15 -16.98 6.32 -15.78
C ALA A 15 -17.04 7.11 -14.46
N LEU A 16 -18.10 6.94 -13.66
CA LEU A 16 -18.21 7.55 -12.34
C LEU A 16 -17.13 7.05 -11.38
N LEU A 17 -16.88 5.74 -11.35
CA LEU A 17 -15.79 5.17 -10.55
C LEU A 17 -14.42 5.74 -10.96
N ALA A 18 -14.13 5.79 -12.26
CA ALA A 18 -12.89 6.36 -12.77
C ALA A 18 -12.73 7.83 -12.38
N PHE A 19 -13.79 8.64 -12.50
CA PHE A 19 -13.78 10.05 -12.09
C PHE A 19 -13.53 10.23 -10.58
N PHE A 20 -14.20 9.45 -9.73
CA PHE A 20 -14.00 9.52 -8.28
C PHE A 20 -12.60 9.06 -7.86
N ILE A 21 -12.08 7.99 -8.48
CA ILE A 21 -10.72 7.50 -8.23
C ILE A 21 -9.70 8.56 -8.65
N ALA A 22 -9.84 9.15 -9.84
CA ALA A 22 -8.96 10.20 -10.33
C ALA A 22 -8.97 11.43 -9.40
N SER A 23 -10.15 11.86 -8.96
CA SER A 23 -10.32 13.00 -8.05
C SER A 23 -9.70 12.75 -6.67
N ALA A 24 -9.91 11.55 -6.11
CA ALA A 24 -9.32 11.15 -4.84
C ALA A 24 -7.80 11.03 -4.94
N ALA A 25 -7.29 10.43 -6.02
CA ALA A 25 -5.87 10.26 -6.30
C ALA A 25 -5.15 11.61 -6.42
N TYR A 26 -5.70 12.57 -7.18
CA TYR A 26 -5.10 13.90 -7.33
C TYR A 26 -4.96 14.62 -5.98
N ARG A 27 -5.95 14.50 -5.10
CA ARG A 27 -5.88 15.06 -3.74
C ARG A 27 -4.91 14.29 -2.82
N ALA A 28 -4.81 12.97 -2.99
CA ALA A 28 -4.00 12.10 -2.15
C ALA A 28 -2.50 12.13 -2.50
N PHE A 29 -2.14 12.19 -3.78
CA PHE A 29 -0.75 12.19 -4.26
C PHE A 29 -0.08 13.58 -4.20
N ARG A 30 -0.35 14.36 -3.15
CA ARG A 30 0.29 15.66 -2.95
C ARG A 30 1.68 15.48 -2.34
N ALA A 31 2.69 15.39 -3.19
CA ALA A 31 4.10 15.31 -2.79
C ALA A 31 4.58 16.65 -2.18
N ARG A 32 4.54 16.77 -0.85
CA ARG A 32 4.95 17.99 -0.14
C ARG A 32 6.36 17.93 0.45
N THR A 33 6.96 16.75 0.54
CA THR A 33 8.27 16.52 1.16
C THR A 33 9.11 15.58 0.30
N VAL A 34 10.44 15.63 0.48
CA VAL A 34 11.39 14.75 -0.23
C VAL A 34 11.14 13.27 0.08
N LEU A 35 10.71 12.94 1.31
CA LEU A 35 10.32 11.58 1.65
C LEU A 35 9.03 11.16 0.93
N ALA A 36 8.05 12.06 0.85
CA ALA A 36 6.80 11.80 0.15
C ALA A 36 7.02 11.65 -1.37
N THR A 37 7.93 12.40 -1.99
CA THR A 37 8.28 12.23 -3.41
C THR A 37 8.99 10.90 -3.66
N LEU A 38 9.92 10.49 -2.80
CA LEU A 38 10.59 9.19 -2.90
C LEU A 38 9.60 8.03 -2.76
N LEU A 39 8.67 8.12 -1.81
CA LEU A 39 7.60 7.13 -1.65
C LEU A 39 6.66 7.11 -2.86
N LEU A 40 6.28 8.29 -3.37
CA LEU A 40 5.45 8.40 -4.56
C LEU A 40 6.13 7.76 -5.79
N ALA A 41 7.40 8.10 -6.04
CA ALA A 41 8.18 7.53 -7.12
C ALA A 41 8.32 6.00 -7.00
N SER A 42 8.62 5.52 -5.79
CA SER A 42 8.70 4.08 -5.52
C SER A 42 7.36 3.37 -5.76
N ALA A 43 6.24 3.98 -5.34
CA ALA A 43 4.91 3.44 -5.56
C ALA A 43 4.56 3.37 -7.05
N VAL A 44 4.88 4.41 -7.83
CA VAL A 44 4.66 4.42 -9.29
C VAL A 44 5.45 3.28 -9.97
N ILE A 45 6.72 3.11 -9.62
CA ILE A 45 7.58 2.05 -10.18
C ILE A 45 7.01 0.66 -9.85
N VAL A 46 6.65 0.42 -8.59
CA VAL A 46 6.11 -0.88 -8.15
C VAL A 46 4.75 -1.17 -8.80
N MET A 47 3.89 -0.16 -8.93
CA MET A 47 2.56 -0.33 -9.52
C MET A 47 2.66 -0.64 -11.02
N LEU A 48 3.60 0.00 -11.74
CA LEU A 48 3.89 -0.33 -13.14
C LEU A 48 4.48 -1.75 -13.30
N GLY A 49 5.38 -2.17 -12.40
CA GLY A 49 5.97 -3.52 -12.45
C GLY A 49 5.02 -4.66 -12.06
N ARG A 50 3.84 -4.37 -11.48
CA ARG A 50 2.83 -5.37 -11.10
C ARG A 50 1.71 -5.56 -12.13
N ILE A 51 1.58 -4.64 -13.09
CA ILE A 51 0.58 -4.73 -14.16
C ILE A 51 1.22 -5.46 -15.35
N PRO A 52 0.55 -6.45 -15.98
CA PRO A 52 1.11 -7.22 -17.10
C PRO A 52 1.51 -6.34 -18.30
N ILE A 53 0.91 -5.15 -18.44
CA ILE A 53 1.29 -4.12 -19.41
C ILE A 53 2.74 -3.65 -19.20
N GLY A 54 3.24 -3.60 -17.96
CA GLY A 54 4.62 -3.21 -17.65
C GLY A 54 5.66 -4.14 -18.28
N ASP A 55 5.36 -5.45 -18.30
CA ASP A 55 6.22 -6.46 -18.92
C ASP A 55 6.10 -6.49 -20.44
N MET A 56 4.93 -6.13 -20.99
CA MET A 56 4.73 -5.97 -22.44
C MET A 56 5.49 -4.74 -22.97
N ILE A 57 5.48 -3.63 -22.24
CA ILE A 57 6.22 -2.40 -22.61
C ILE A 57 7.72 -2.60 -22.45
N THR A 58 8.19 -3.48 -21.55
CA THR A 58 9.63 -3.78 -21.35
C THR A 58 10.07 -5.13 -21.93
N GLY A 59 9.27 -5.73 -22.81
CA GLY A 59 9.62 -6.99 -23.46
C GLY A 59 10.88 -6.92 -24.34
N TRP A 60 11.34 -5.71 -24.69
CA TRP A 60 12.58 -5.45 -25.42
C TRP A 60 13.81 -5.25 -24.51
N LEU A 61 13.63 -5.23 -23.18
CA LEU A 61 14.71 -5.05 -22.22
C LEU A 61 15.19 -6.41 -21.67
N PRO A 62 16.50 -6.59 -21.40
CA PRO A 62 17.04 -7.83 -20.82
C PRO A 62 16.40 -8.17 -19.47
N GLU A 63 16.39 -9.47 -19.11
CA GLU A 63 15.78 -10.07 -17.89
C GLU A 63 16.38 -9.63 -16.53
N GLY A 64 16.80 -8.37 -16.41
CA GLY A 64 17.17 -7.75 -15.13
C GLY A 64 16.90 -6.25 -15.05
N LEU A 65 16.50 -5.63 -16.15
CA LEU A 65 16.11 -4.20 -16.21
C LEU A 65 14.60 -4.03 -16.38
N ARG A 66 13.83 -5.12 -16.42
CA ARG A 66 12.37 -5.06 -16.58
C ARG A 66 11.76 -4.39 -15.35
N PHE A 67 10.67 -3.65 -15.55
CA PHE A 67 9.98 -2.99 -14.42
C PHE A 67 9.50 -4.00 -13.36
N SER A 68 9.24 -5.24 -13.76
CA SER A 68 8.90 -6.35 -12.85
C SER A 68 10.05 -6.74 -11.93
N ASP A 69 11.29 -6.80 -12.42
CA ASP A 69 12.47 -7.16 -11.62
C ASP A 69 12.82 -6.06 -10.60
N ILE A 70 12.71 -4.80 -11.02
CA ILE A 70 12.90 -3.65 -10.12
C ILE A 70 11.81 -3.64 -9.03
N ALA A 71 10.56 -3.90 -9.40
CA ALA A 71 9.46 -3.99 -8.43
C ALA A 71 9.67 -5.16 -7.45
N ARG A 72 10.17 -6.31 -7.92
CA ARG A 72 10.54 -7.45 -7.06
C ARG A 72 11.65 -7.07 -6.09
N LEU A 73 12.72 -6.43 -6.56
CA LEU A 73 13.82 -6.00 -5.71
C LEU A 73 13.35 -5.07 -4.57
N ILE A 74 12.47 -4.12 -4.87
CA ILE A 74 11.89 -3.22 -3.84
C ILE A 74 11.02 -4.00 -2.84
N LEU A 75 10.27 -5.01 -3.30
CA LEU A 75 9.34 -5.75 -2.44
C LEU A 75 10.03 -6.82 -1.59
N ASP A 76 11.06 -7.47 -2.13
CA ASP A 76 11.71 -8.61 -1.51
C ASP A 76 12.81 -8.19 -0.53
N TYR A 77 13.53 -7.10 -0.82
CA TYR A 77 14.61 -6.62 0.04
C TYR A 77 14.12 -5.58 1.08
N PRO A 78 13.92 -4.29 0.74
CA PRO A 78 13.63 -3.27 1.75
C PRO A 78 12.24 -3.43 2.35
N ASN A 79 11.21 -3.77 1.57
CA ASN A 79 9.85 -3.89 2.09
C ASN A 79 9.70 -5.09 3.05
N THR A 80 10.26 -6.26 2.71
CA THR A 80 10.21 -7.42 3.61
C THR A 80 11.05 -7.20 4.87
N ALA A 81 12.21 -6.55 4.77
CA ALA A 81 13.01 -6.16 5.94
C ALA A 81 12.25 -5.20 6.86
N ALA A 82 11.67 -4.13 6.31
CA ALA A 82 10.87 -3.17 7.06
C ALA A 82 9.67 -3.84 7.75
N LYS A 83 8.95 -4.70 7.02
CA LYS A 83 7.80 -5.44 7.56
C LYS A 83 8.22 -6.32 8.76
N ARG A 84 9.34 -7.04 8.65
CA ARG A 84 9.88 -7.86 9.75
C ARG A 84 10.27 -7.01 10.96
N ALA A 85 10.94 -5.87 10.73
CA ALA A 85 11.29 -4.95 11.81
C ALA A 85 10.04 -4.41 12.54
N ILE A 86 8.99 -4.03 11.79
CA ILE A 86 7.71 -3.60 12.37
C ILE A 86 7.09 -4.71 13.21
N TYR A 87 7.03 -5.95 12.71
CA TYR A 87 6.46 -7.06 13.49
C TYR A 87 7.20 -7.31 14.79
N ILE A 88 8.54 -7.26 14.78
CA ILE A 88 9.35 -7.42 15.99
C ILE A 88 9.08 -6.26 16.96
N GLY A 89 9.08 -5.03 16.46
CA GLY A 89 8.83 -3.84 17.28
C GLY A 89 7.44 -3.83 17.91
N VAL A 90 6.40 -4.17 17.13
CA VAL A 90 5.02 -4.29 17.63
C VAL A 90 4.91 -5.43 18.63
N GLY A 91 5.52 -6.59 18.36
CA GLY A 91 5.50 -7.73 19.27
C GLY A 91 6.12 -7.41 20.63
N LEU A 92 7.28 -6.75 20.64
CA LEU A 92 7.95 -6.30 21.87
C LEU A 92 7.14 -5.21 22.58
N GLY A 93 6.55 -4.27 21.83
CA GLY A 93 5.70 -3.23 22.39
C GLY A 93 4.48 -3.80 23.10
N VAL A 94 3.81 -4.77 22.48
CA VAL A 94 2.67 -5.49 23.09
C VAL A 94 3.11 -6.31 24.30
N ALA A 95 4.25 -7.02 24.24
CA ALA A 95 4.75 -7.76 25.38
C ALA A 95 5.07 -6.84 26.58
N ALA A 96 5.65 -5.66 26.32
CA ALA A 96 5.95 -4.67 27.34
C ALA A 96 4.68 -4.09 27.97
N THR A 97 3.64 -3.76 27.18
CA THR A 97 2.37 -3.29 27.74
C THR A 97 1.66 -4.38 28.52
N SER A 98 1.66 -5.62 28.04
CA SER A 98 1.12 -6.77 28.78
C SER A 98 1.84 -6.97 30.13
N LEU A 99 3.17 -6.83 30.16
CA LEU A 99 3.93 -6.94 31.40
C LEU A 99 3.62 -5.81 32.39
N LYS A 100 3.50 -4.57 31.91
CA LYS A 100 3.08 -3.42 32.73
C LYS A 100 1.68 -3.60 33.33
N MET A 101 0.76 -4.21 32.57
CA MET A 101 -0.57 -4.56 33.04
C MET A 101 -0.53 -5.65 34.12
N ILE A 102 0.22 -6.74 33.90
CA ILE A 102 0.34 -7.85 34.86
C ILE A 102 0.99 -7.40 36.17
N LEU A 103 2.03 -6.57 36.09
CA LEU A 103 2.73 -6.02 37.26
C LEU A 103 1.94 -4.91 37.97
N GLY A 104 0.75 -4.54 37.49
CA GLY A 104 -0.12 -3.54 38.11
C GLY A 104 0.43 -2.11 38.08
N ILE A 105 1.43 -1.85 37.24
CA ILE A 105 2.07 -0.52 37.11
C ILE A 105 1.11 0.43 36.36
N GLU A 106 0.35 -0.08 35.40
CA GLU A 106 -0.73 0.66 34.73
C GLU A 106 -2.06 0.46 35.47
N ARG A 107 -2.44 1.45 36.30
CA ARG A 107 -3.65 1.43 37.13
C ARG A 107 -4.98 1.52 36.38
N THR A 108 -4.96 1.75 35.06
CA THR A 108 -6.15 2.24 34.33
C THR A 108 -7.08 1.14 33.82
N TRP A 109 -6.74 -0.15 33.92
CA TRP A 109 -7.57 -1.23 33.36
C TRP A 109 -8.43 -2.01 34.37
N LEU A 110 -8.17 -1.91 35.68
CA LEU A 110 -8.88 -2.71 36.69
C LEU A 110 -10.00 -1.99 37.45
N GLY A 111 -10.41 -0.79 37.04
CA GLY A 111 -11.50 -0.07 37.71
C GLY A 111 -11.12 0.26 39.16
N GLY A 112 -10.44 1.39 39.35
CA GLY A 112 -10.41 2.01 40.66
C GLY A 112 -11.83 2.41 41.03
N GLY A 113 -12.47 1.64 41.89
CA GLY A 113 -13.81 1.91 42.40
C GLY A 113 -13.88 3.30 43.02
N GLN A 114 -14.53 4.20 42.30
CA GLN A 114 -15.73 4.90 42.75
C GLN A 114 -16.81 4.71 41.69
#